data_AF-A0A953S8A9-F1
#
_entry.id   AF-A0A953S8A9-F1
#
_cell.length_a   1.000
_cell.length_b   1.000
_cell.length_c   1.000
_cell.angle_alpha   90.00
_cell.angle_beta   90.00
_cell.angle_gamma   90.00
#
_symmetry.space_group_name_H-M   'P 1'
#
loop_
_entity.id
_entity.type
_entity.pdbx_description
1 polymer ?
#
loop_
_entity_poly.entity_id
_entity_poly.type
_entity_poly.pdbx_seq_one_letter_code
_entity_poly.pdbx_strand_id
1 'polypeptide(L)'
;MLLPEIERQQELGKEVVFRADAAFAKPEIYELLEERGVKYAIRIPANDSLVRNIEEMLTKPVGRPGHKPVVWYKGFLYQAASWKMVRRIEALPVPAG
;
A
#
# COMPACT_ATOMS: atom_id res chain seq x y z
N MET A 1 19.27 -6.67 8.38
CA MET A 1 19.56 -5.24 8.59
C MET A 1 18.33 -4.38 8.85
N LEU A 2 17.10 -4.78 8.50
CA LEU A 2 15.90 -3.97 8.80
C LEU A 2 15.54 -3.94 10.29
N LEU A 3 15.44 -5.12 10.91
CA LEU A 3 14.99 -5.27 12.30
C LEU A 3 15.88 -4.55 13.33
N PRO A 4 17.23 -4.68 13.29
CA PRO A 4 18.07 -4.01 14.29
C PRO A 4 17.98 -2.48 14.24
N GLU A 5 17.70 -1.91 13.06
CA GLU A 5 17.58 -0.46 12.94
C GLU A 5 16.23 0.05 13.46
N ILE A 6 15.13 -0.69 13.22
CA ILE A 6 13.82 -0.37 13.80
C ILE A 6 13.91 -0.38 15.32
N GLU A 7 14.49 -1.44 15.89
CA GLU A 7 14.70 -1.59 17.34
C GLU A 7 15.45 -0.41 17.92
N ARG A 8 16.61 -0.10 17.33
CA ARG A 8 17.47 0.99 17.79
C ARG A 8 16.74 2.34 17.79
N GLN A 9 15.97 2.66 16.75
CA GLN A 9 15.23 3.93 16.70
C GLN A 9 14.07 3.97 17.70
N GLN A 10 13.38 2.86 17.91
CA GLN A 10 12.31 2.75 18.91
C GLN A 10 12.84 2.87 20.34
N GLU A 11 13.99 2.26 20.65
CA GLU A 11 14.69 2.39 21.93
C GLU A 11 15.10 3.84 22.22
N LEU A 12 15.41 4.61 21.18
CA LEU A 12 15.67 6.06 21.26
C LEU A 12 14.37 6.89 21.39
N GLY A 13 13.20 6.25 21.56
CA GLY A 13 11.92 6.90 21.75
C GLY A 13 11.34 7.55 20.49
N LYS A 14 11.84 7.21 19.30
CA LYS A 14 11.37 7.81 18.04
C LYS A 14 10.22 7.03 17.45
N GLU A 15 9.27 7.74 16.85
CA GLU A 15 8.27 7.13 15.98
C GLU A 15 8.95 6.64 14.69
N VAL A 16 8.79 5.36 14.38
CA VAL A 16 9.32 4.73 13.18
C VAL A 16 8.16 4.43 12.23
N VAL A 17 8.32 4.83 10.97
CA VAL A 17 7.39 4.51 9.88
C VAL A 17 8.17 3.87 8.73
N PHE A 18 7.69 2.74 8.23
CA PHE A 18 8.35 1.99 7.18
C PHE A 18 7.72 2.26 5.81
N ARG A 19 8.52 2.69 4.83
CA ARG A 19 8.09 2.83 3.43
C ARG A 19 9.00 2.01 2.53
N ALA A 20 8.41 1.18 1.68
CA ALA A 20 9.16 0.32 0.80
C ALA A 20 8.44 0.03 -0.52
N ASP A 21 9.21 -0.45 -1.49
CA ASP A 21 8.70 -0.87 -2.79
C ASP A 21 8.16 -2.32 -2.78
N ALA A 22 7.76 -2.79 -3.95
CA ALA A 22 7.16 -4.12 -4.15
C ALA A 22 8.10 -5.29 -3.82
N ALA A 23 9.42 -5.11 -3.83
CA ALA A 23 10.35 -6.17 -3.44
C ALA A 23 10.26 -6.53 -1.94
N PHE A 24 9.69 -5.62 -1.14
CA PHE A 24 9.45 -5.80 0.30
C PHE A 24 8.03 -6.26 0.62
N ALA A 25 7.17 -6.49 -0.39
CA ALA A 25 5.79 -6.96 -0.21
C ALA A 25 5.71 -8.46 0.13
N LYS A 26 6.43 -8.88 1.19
CA LYS A 26 6.52 -10.26 1.64
C LYS A 26 5.76 -10.45 2.95
N PRO A 27 5.04 -11.58 3.15
CA PRO A 27 4.29 -11.86 4.38
C PRO A 27 5.09 -11.60 5.66
N GLU A 28 6.34 -12.09 5.71
CA GLU A 28 7.22 -11.98 6.86
C GLU A 28 7.60 -10.53 7.20
N ILE A 29 7.62 -9.62 6.21
CA ILE A 29 7.91 -8.21 6.44
C ILE A 29 6.69 -7.51 7.06
N TYR A 30 5.49 -7.80 6.57
CA TYR A 30 4.28 -7.25 7.15
C TYR A 30 4.10 -7.68 8.60
N GLU A 31 4.26 -8.98 8.87
CA GLU A 31 4.10 -9.54 10.21
C GLU A 31 5.12 -8.95 11.19
N LEU A 32 6.38 -8.84 10.78
CA LEU A 32 7.44 -8.23 11.58
C LEU A 32 7.15 -6.76 11.93
N LEU A 33 6.62 -5.98 10.98
CA LEU A 33 6.27 -4.58 11.23
C LEU A 33 5.05 -4.46 12.15
N GLU A 34 4.05 -5.31 11.96
CA GLU A 34 2.82 -5.38 12.76
C GLU A 34 3.12 -5.77 14.21
N GLU A 35 3.96 -6.81 14.42
CA GLU A 35 4.39 -7.26 15.77
C GLU A 35 5.13 -6.16 16.54
N ARG A 36 5.83 -5.26 15.85
CA ARG A 36 6.57 -4.14 16.46
C ARG A 36 5.77 -2.84 16.52
N GLY A 37 4.50 -2.85 16.11
CA GLY A 37 3.65 -1.67 16.08
C GLY A 37 4.14 -0.58 15.12
N VAL A 38 4.92 -0.94 14.11
CA VAL A 38 5.47 -0.01 13.12
C VAL A 38 4.45 0.21 12.02
N LYS A 39 4.04 1.47 11.83
CA LYS A 39 3.19 1.85 10.69
C LYS A 39 3.97 1.67 9.38
N TYR A 40 3.30 1.21 8.33
CA TYR A 40 3.95 1.00 7.05
C TYR A 40 3.11 1.39 5.85
N ALA A 41 3.80 1.69 4.75
CA ALA A 41 3.24 1.77 3.42
C ALA A 41 4.19 1.05 2.45
N ILE A 42 3.76 -0.11 1.95
CA ILE A 42 4.55 -0.95 1.05
C ILE A 42 3.81 -1.03 -0.28
N ARG A 43 4.49 -0.68 -1.38
CA ARG A 43 3.89 -0.79 -2.72
C ARG A 43 3.60 -2.25 -3.02
N ILE A 44 2.41 -2.54 -3.53
CA ILE A 44 2.04 -3.87 -4.03
C ILE A 44 1.92 -3.78 -5.55
N PRO A 45 2.46 -4.75 -6.32
CA PRO A 45 2.27 -4.77 -7.75
C PRO A 45 0.79 -4.96 -8.08
N ALA A 46 0.32 -4.27 -9.12
CA ALA A 46 -1.05 -4.46 -9.59
C ALA A 46 -1.26 -5.91 -10.04
N ASN A 47 -2.44 -6.44 -9.76
CA ASN A 47 -2.92 -7.73 -10.26
C ASN A 47 -4.43 -7.62 -10.55
N ASP A 48 -4.98 -8.57 -11.30
CA ASP A 48 -6.38 -8.52 -11.72
C ASP A 48 -7.36 -8.39 -10.55
N SER A 49 -7.09 -9.06 -9.42
CA SER A 49 -7.93 -8.98 -8.22
C SER A 49 -7.94 -7.56 -7.63
N LEU A 50 -6.79 -6.90 -7.55
CA LEU A 50 -6.68 -5.52 -7.07
C LEU A 50 -7.29 -4.53 -8.07
N VAL A 51 -7.09 -4.76 -9.37
CA VAL A 51 -7.65 -3.92 -10.44
C VAL A 51 -9.18 -3.96 -10.43
N ARG A 52 -9.79 -5.14 -10.27
CA ARG A 52 -11.26 -5.28 -10.15
C ARG A 52 -11.84 -4.45 -9.01
N ASN A 53 -11.10 -4.27 -7.91
CA ASN A 53 -11.55 -3.44 -6.79
C ASN A 53 -11.60 -1.94 -7.12
N ILE A 54 -10.90 -1.48 -8.17
CA ILE A 54 -10.86 -0.08 -8.61
C ILE A 54 -11.40 0.12 -10.03
N GLU A 55 -12.03 -0.89 -10.62
CA GLU A 55 -12.46 -0.88 -12.03
C GLU A 55 -13.39 0.31 -12.34
N GLU A 56 -14.31 0.62 -11.42
CA GLU A 56 -15.21 1.79 -11.50
C GLU A 56 -14.46 3.14 -11.62
N MET A 57 -13.21 3.22 -11.16
CA MET A 57 -12.39 4.42 -11.23
C MET A 57 -11.59 4.50 -12.54
N LEU A 58 -11.45 3.38 -13.27
CA LEU A 58 -10.72 3.33 -14.53
C LEU A 58 -11.54 3.88 -15.70
N THR A 59 -12.86 3.96 -15.56
CA THR A 59 -13.71 4.59 -16.57
C THR A 59 -13.49 6.10 -16.58
N LYS A 60 -12.96 6.63 -17.69
CA LYS A 60 -12.77 8.07 -17.86
C LYS A 60 -14.13 8.78 -17.76
N PRO A 61 -14.25 9.84 -16.93
CA PRO A 61 -15.45 10.65 -16.93
C PRO A 61 -15.67 11.25 -18.33
N VAL A 62 -16.89 11.10 -18.85
CA VAL A 62 -17.27 11.62 -20.17
C VAL A 62 -17.42 13.15 -20.06
N GLY A 63 -16.60 13.90 -20.79
CA GLY A 63 -16.62 15.36 -20.80
C GLY A 63 -15.25 15.99 -20.97
N ARG A 64 -15.20 17.33 -21.11
CA ARG A 64 -13.94 18.07 -21.19
C ARG A 64 -13.22 18.01 -19.83
N PRO A 65 -11.97 17.53 -19.75
CA PRO A 65 -11.20 17.59 -18.51
C PRO A 65 -11.11 19.05 -18.04
N GLY A 66 -11.37 19.30 -16.75
CA GLY A 66 -11.11 20.59 -16.16
C GLY A 66 -9.62 20.93 -16.19
N HIS A 67 -9.27 22.21 -16.03
CA HIS A 67 -7.86 22.68 -16.02
C HIS A 67 -7.03 22.17 -14.82
N LYS A 68 -7.60 21.35 -13.92
CA LYS A 68 -6.93 20.83 -12.72
C LYS A 68 -6.83 19.31 -12.79
N PRO A 69 -5.66 18.70 -12.46
CA PRO A 69 -5.57 17.26 -12.30
C PRO A 69 -6.41 16.83 -11.10
N VAL A 70 -7.33 15.89 -11.33
CA VAL A 70 -8.09 15.22 -10.27
C VAL A 70 -7.46 13.85 -10.07
N VAL A 71 -6.96 13.59 -8.86
CA VAL A 71 -6.43 12.28 -8.48
C VAL A 71 -7.44 11.62 -7.56
N TRP A 72 -7.98 10.49 -7.99
CA TRP A 72 -8.88 9.66 -7.19
C TRP A 72 -8.07 8.57 -6.50
N TYR A 73 -8.42 8.23 -5.26
CA TYR A 73 -7.90 7.04 -4.59
C TYR A 73 -9.04 6.25 -3.97
N LYS A 74 -8.86 4.95 -3.80
CA LYS A 74 -9.81 4.07 -3.14
C LYS A 74 -9.09 3.21 -2.11
N GLY A 75 -9.56 3.33 -0.88
CA GLY A 75 -9.18 2.46 0.23
C GLY A 75 -10.09 1.24 0.27
N PHE A 76 -9.52 0.04 0.33
CA PHE A 76 -10.28 -1.19 0.54
C PHE A 76 -9.48 -2.21 1.36
N LEU A 77 -10.20 -3.18 1.93
CA LEU A 77 -9.59 -4.30 2.63
C LEU A 77 -9.30 -5.43 1.65
N TYR A 78 -8.10 -6.01 1.75
CA TYR A 78 -7.65 -7.10 0.88
C TYR A 78 -6.83 -8.10 1.68
N GLN A 79 -7.01 -9.39 1.37
CA GLN A 79 -6.20 -10.46 1.92
C GLN A 79 -5.62 -11.28 0.77
N ALA A 80 -4.31 -11.18 0.56
CA ALA A 80 -3.63 -12.08 -0.34
C ALA A 80 -3.61 -13.50 0.25
N ALA A 81 -3.55 -14.51 -0.59
CA ALA A 81 -3.51 -15.91 -0.14
C ALA A 81 -2.32 -16.21 0.79
N SER A 82 -1.19 -15.51 0.58
CA SER A 82 0.01 -15.64 1.42
C SER A 82 -0.04 -14.82 2.72
N TRP A 83 -1.13 -14.09 2.98
CA TRP A 83 -1.26 -13.23 4.15
C TRP A 83 -2.12 -13.87 5.23
N LYS A 84 -1.59 -13.90 6.45
CA LYS A 84 -2.31 -14.38 7.63
C LYS A 84 -3.52 -13.52 8.02
N MET A 85 -3.51 -12.24 7.67
CA MET A 85 -4.58 -11.30 8.00
C MET A 85 -4.90 -10.34 6.85
N VAL A 86 -6.09 -9.75 6.93
CA VAL A 86 -6.56 -8.72 6.02
C VAL A 86 -5.77 -7.43 6.24
N ARG A 87 -5.37 -6.76 5.15
CA ARG A 87 -4.68 -5.47 5.18
C ARG A 87 -5.43 -4.43 4.37
N ARG A 88 -5.25 -3.16 4.75
CA ARG A 88 -5.80 -2.03 4.00
C ARG A 88 -4.90 -1.71 2.81
N ILE A 89 -5.52 -1.56 1.65
CA ILE A 89 -4.88 -1.14 0.39
C ILE A 89 -5.41 0.25 0.05
N GLU A 90 -4.49 1.16 -0.26
CA GLU A 90 -4.78 2.44 -0.88
C GLU A 90 -4.37 2.37 -2.35
N ALA A 91 -5.36 2.38 -3.24
CA ALA A 91 -5.13 2.24 -4.66
C ALA A 91 -5.39 3.55 -5.40
N LEU A 92 -4.52 3.84 -6.36
CA LEU A 92 -4.60 4.98 -7.27
C LEU A 92 -4.77 4.43 -8.70
N PRO A 93 -5.71 4.93 -9.50
CA PRO A 93 -5.80 4.58 -10.91
C PRO A 93 -4.57 5.13 -11.63
N VAL A 94 -3.70 4.23 -12.10
CA VAL A 94 -2.58 4.59 -12.96
C VAL A 94 -3.11 4.62 -14.39
N PRO A 95 -3.03 5.75 -15.12
CA PRO A 95 -3.43 5.76 -16.52
C PRO A 95 -2.61 4.74 -17.29
N ALA A 96 -3.25 3.90 -18.09
CA ALA A 96 -2.55 3.16 -19.14
C ALA A 96 -1.91 4.22 -20.07
N GLY A 97 -0.58 4.15 -20.20
CA GLY A 97 0.19 5.05 -21.07
C GLY A 97 -0.19 4.93 -22.53
#